data_AF-A0A9X1H984-F1
#
_entry.id   AF-A0A9X1H984-F1
#
_cell.length_a   1.000
_cell.length_b   1.000
_cell.length_c   1.000
_cell.angle_alpha   90.00
_cell.angle_beta   90.00
_cell.angle_gamma   90.00
#
_symmetry.space_group_name_H-M   'P 1'
#
loop_
_entity.id
_entity.type
_entity.pdbx_description
1 polymer ?
#
loop_
_entity_poly.entity_id
_entity_poly.type
_entity_poly.pdbx_seq_one_letter_code
_entity_poly.pdbx_strand_id
1 'polypeptide(L)'
;MEAIYTIDQLNQKIKELEVRQDNEWCAIKDHVDEIKENLKPINLIRNTVEEINETVGFKSHLAQSAISIGIGYIAKRFIVGKGDSMFKGILGSIVQLIVTNLVSKPQNESSHDDSEEEESSQY
;
A
#
# COMPACT_ATOMS: atom_id res chain seq x y z
N MET A 1 12.21 -34.86 7.25
CA MET A 1 12.45 -35.30 5.86
C MET A 1 12.99 -36.71 5.93
N GLU A 2 12.31 -37.66 5.29
CA GLU A 2 12.90 -38.99 5.10
C GLU A 2 14.10 -38.85 4.16
N ALA A 3 15.22 -39.45 4.55
CA ALA A 3 16.41 -39.43 3.73
C ALA A 3 16.26 -40.43 2.58
N ILE A 4 16.61 -39.99 1.37
CA ILE A 4 16.48 -40.76 0.13
C ILE A 4 17.79 -41.52 -0.08
N TYR A 5 17.72 -42.86 -0.10
CA TYR A 5 18.92 -43.70 -0.19
C TYR A 5 19.00 -44.52 -1.48
N THR A 6 17.93 -44.52 -2.30
CA THR A 6 17.85 -45.29 -3.55
C THR A 6 17.31 -44.44 -4.70
N ILE A 7 17.67 -44.81 -5.93
CA ILE A 7 17.23 -44.10 -7.15
C ILE A 7 15.71 -44.18 -7.33
N ASP A 8 15.08 -45.29 -6.95
CA ASP A 8 13.62 -45.45 -7.04
C ASP A 8 12.88 -44.51 -6.09
N GLN A 9 13.37 -44.36 -4.86
CA GLN A 9 12.83 -43.39 -3.90
C GLN A 9 13.01 -41.95 -4.39
N LEU A 10 14.14 -41.64 -5.05
CA LEU A 10 14.39 -40.33 -5.63
C LEU A 10 13.38 -40.02 -6.75
N ASN A 11 13.18 -40.95 -7.68
CA ASN A 11 12.23 -40.79 -8.79
C ASN A 11 10.79 -40.66 -8.30
N GLN A 12 10.41 -41.43 -7.28
CA GLN A 12 9.10 -41.32 -6.65
C GLN A 12 8.91 -39.94 -6.00
N LYS A 13 9.94 -39.43 -5.32
CA LYS A 13 9.91 -38.11 -4.69
C LYS A 13 9.84 -36.98 -5.72
N ILE A 14 10.59 -37.09 -6.82
CA ILE A 14 10.53 -36.15 -7.95
C ILE A 14 9.11 -36.10 -8.50
N LYS A 15 8.50 -37.25 -8.78
CA LYS A 15 7.13 -37.31 -9.30
C LYS A 15 6.09 -36.73 -8.33
N GLU A 16 6.25 -36.98 -7.03
CA GLU A 16 5.41 -36.37 -6.00
C GLU A 16 5.56 -34.84 -5.95
N LEU A 17 6.79 -34.34 -6.08
CA LEU A 17 7.10 -32.91 -6.10
C LEU A 17 6.56 -32.23 -7.36
N GLU A 18 6.67 -32.85 -8.53
CA GLU A 18 6.11 -32.35 -9.80
C GLU A 18 4.58 -32.21 -9.70
N VAL A 19 3.89 -33.25 -9.20
CA VAL A 19 2.44 -33.19 -8.98
C VAL A 19 2.06 -32.08 -7.98
N ARG A 20 2.84 -31.91 -6.91
CA ARG A 20 2.62 -30.81 -5.96
C ARG A 20 2.81 -29.44 -6.63
N GLN A 21 3.89 -29.27 -7.37
CA GLN A 21 4.20 -28.03 -8.08
C GLN A 21 3.10 -27.64 -9.07
N ASP A 22 2.59 -28.59 -9.84
CA ASP A 22 1.51 -28.33 -10.80
C ASP A 22 0.23 -27.85 -10.11
N ASN A 23 -0.11 -28.45 -8.96
CA ASN A 23 -1.27 -28.04 -8.17
C ASN A 23 -1.08 -26.63 -7.57
N GLU A 24 0.11 -26.34 -7.03
CA GLU A 24 0.44 -25.01 -6.49
C GLU A 24 0.43 -23.95 -7.60
N TRP A 25 0.93 -24.29 -8.78
CA TRP A 25 0.91 -23.39 -9.94
C TRP A 25 -0.51 -23.04 -10.39
N CYS A 26 -1.41 -24.03 -10.41
CA CYS A 26 -2.82 -23.79 -10.72
C CYS A 26 -3.45 -22.82 -9.71
N ALA A 27 -3.22 -23.02 -8.42
CA ALA A 27 -3.73 -22.12 -7.37
C ALA A 27 -3.17 -20.69 -7.51
N ILE A 28 -1.88 -20.55 -7.79
CA ILE A 28 -1.27 -19.23 -8.02
C ILE A 28 -1.93 -18.54 -9.22
N LYS A 29 -2.18 -19.26 -10.31
CA LYS A 29 -2.80 -18.70 -11.51
C LYS A 29 -4.21 -18.16 -11.22
N ASP A 30 -5.01 -18.91 -10.48
CA ASP A 30 -6.36 -18.50 -10.08
C ASP A 30 -6.33 -17.21 -9.23
N HIS A 31 -5.41 -17.14 -8.26
CA HIS A 31 -5.21 -15.93 -7.45
C HIS A 31 -4.69 -14.74 -8.27
N VAL A 32 -3.81 -14.97 -9.24
CA VAL A 32 -3.29 -13.90 -10.10
C VAL A 32 -4.39 -13.31 -10.98
N ASP A 33 -5.29 -14.14 -11.51
CA ASP A 33 -6.43 -13.64 -12.29
C ASP A 33 -7.40 -12.81 -11.44
N GLU A 34 -7.68 -13.24 -10.20
CA GLU A 34 -8.46 -12.45 -9.25
C GLU A 34 -7.78 -11.12 -8.88
N ILE A 35 -6.48 -11.13 -8.58
CA ILE A 35 -5.69 -9.93 -8.28
C ILE A 35 -5.67 -9.00 -9.49
N LYS A 36 -5.49 -9.53 -10.70
CA LYS A 36 -5.50 -8.76 -11.95
C LYS A 36 -6.84 -8.05 -12.13
N GLU A 37 -7.96 -8.73 -11.90
CA GLU A 37 -9.29 -8.13 -11.97
C GLU A 37 -9.45 -7.01 -10.92
N ASN A 38 -9.04 -7.23 -9.67
CA ASN A 38 -9.13 -6.22 -8.62
C ASN A 38 -8.19 -5.02 -8.82
N LEU A 39 -7.01 -5.23 -9.39
CA LEU A 39 -6.04 -4.19 -9.72
C LEU A 39 -6.36 -3.45 -11.03
N LYS A 40 -7.41 -3.82 -11.76
CA LYS A 40 -7.84 -3.03 -12.92
C LYS A 40 -8.11 -1.59 -12.45
N PRO A 41 -7.58 -0.58 -13.15
CA PRO A 41 -7.72 0.82 -12.75
C PRO A 41 -9.18 1.24 -12.49
N ILE A 42 -10.11 0.69 -13.26
CA ILE A 42 -11.54 0.97 -13.12
C ILE A 42 -12.12 0.47 -11.78
N ASN A 43 -11.70 -0.71 -11.30
CA ASN A 43 -12.15 -1.30 -10.05
C ASN A 43 -11.51 -0.60 -8.85
N LEU A 44 -10.24 -0.21 -8.98
CA LEU A 44 -9.53 0.58 -7.97
C LEU A 44 -10.17 1.96 -7.78
N ILE A 45 -10.46 2.67 -8.87
CA ILE A 45 -11.12 3.99 -8.82
C ILE A 45 -12.52 3.86 -8.18
N ARG A 46 -13.29 2.85 -8.57
CA ARG A 46 -14.64 2.64 -8.03
C ARG A 46 -14.63 2.40 -6.52
N ASN A 47 -13.83 1.45 -6.06
CA ASN A 47 -13.77 1.09 -4.64
C ASN A 47 -13.23 2.28 -3.80
N THR A 48 -12.21 2.98 -4.30
CA THR A 48 -11.67 4.17 -3.64
C THR A 48 -12.69 5.31 -3.61
N VAL A 49 -13.48 5.52 -4.66
CA VAL A 49 -14.52 6.57 -4.66
C VAL A 49 -15.67 6.24 -3.70
N GLU A 50 -16.13 4.98 -3.69
CA GLU A 50 -17.17 4.50 -2.77
C GLU A 50 -16.71 4.64 -1.30
N GLU A 51 -15.50 4.18 -0.96
CA GLU A 51 -14.94 4.22 0.39
C GLU A 51 -14.71 5.65 0.90
N ILE A 52 -14.17 6.53 0.06
CA ILE A 52 -13.93 7.92 0.45
C ILE A 52 -15.27 8.66 0.63
N ASN A 53 -16.29 8.37 -0.19
CA ASN A 53 -17.62 8.97 -0.04
C ASN A 53 -18.28 8.57 1.29
N GLU A 54 -18.17 7.30 1.69
CA GLU A 54 -18.70 6.78 2.96
C GLU A 54 -17.92 7.31 4.18
N THR A 55 -16.59 7.42 4.08
CA THR A 55 -15.72 7.75 5.23
C THR A 55 -15.62 9.25 5.48
N VAL A 56 -15.54 10.08 4.43
CA VAL A 56 -15.20 11.50 4.56
C VAL A 56 -16.45 12.39 4.61
N GLY A 57 -17.61 11.90 4.17
CA GLY A 57 -18.86 12.66 4.19
C GLY A 57 -18.69 14.03 3.55
N PHE A 58 -18.49 14.07 2.23
CA PHE A 58 -18.22 15.29 1.46
C PHE A 58 -19.42 16.25 1.46
N LYS A 59 -19.61 17.01 2.55
CA LYS A 59 -20.73 17.93 2.69
C LYS A 59 -20.60 19.21 1.86
N SER A 60 -19.43 19.48 1.27
CA SER A 60 -19.21 20.67 0.45
C SER A 60 -18.82 20.31 -0.98
N HIS A 61 -19.66 20.73 -1.93
CA HIS A 61 -19.44 20.56 -3.37
C HIS A 61 -18.12 21.17 -3.86
N LEU A 62 -17.56 22.16 -3.15
CA LEU A 62 -16.27 22.77 -3.48
C LEU A 62 -15.09 21.86 -3.16
N ALA A 63 -15.14 21.15 -2.03
CA ALA A 63 -14.11 20.19 -1.64
C ALA A 63 -14.10 19.01 -2.62
N GLN A 64 -15.28 18.50 -2.98
CA GLN A 64 -15.42 17.44 -3.97
C GLN A 64 -14.89 17.87 -5.35
N SER A 65 -15.16 19.11 -5.77
CA SER A 65 -14.66 19.67 -7.03
C SER A 65 -13.14 19.82 -7.02
N ALA A 66 -12.55 20.38 -5.95
CA ALA A 66 -11.11 20.55 -5.84
C ALA A 66 -10.36 19.21 -5.83
N ILE A 67 -10.89 18.20 -5.11
CA ILE A 67 -10.36 16.84 -5.08
C ILE A 67 -10.45 16.19 -6.47
N SER A 68 -11.60 16.30 -7.15
CA SER A 68 -11.76 15.74 -8.49
C SER A 68 -10.81 16.36 -9.52
N ILE A 69 -10.55 17.68 -9.43
CA ILE A 69 -9.59 18.39 -10.26
C ILE A 69 -8.16 17.95 -9.93
N GLY A 70 -7.83 17.83 -8.64
CA GLY A 70 -6.52 17.37 -8.19
C GLY A 70 -6.23 15.93 -8.66
N ILE A 71 -7.17 15.01 -8.44
CA ILE A 71 -7.08 13.62 -8.89
C ILE A 71 -6.99 13.55 -10.41
N GLY A 72 -7.81 14.30 -11.14
CA GLY A 72 -7.78 14.34 -12.60
C GLY A 72 -6.46 14.88 -13.17
N TYR A 73 -5.88 15.89 -12.53
CA TYR A 73 -4.57 16.43 -12.89
C TYR A 73 -3.45 15.42 -12.65
N ILE A 74 -3.45 14.76 -11.48
CA ILE A 74 -2.49 13.71 -11.14
C ILE A 74 -2.62 12.55 -12.12
N ALA A 75 -3.85 12.05 -12.36
CA ALA A 75 -4.13 10.95 -13.29
C ALA A 75 -3.65 11.26 -14.71
N LYS A 76 -3.99 12.43 -15.27
CA LYS A 76 -3.53 12.86 -16.59
C LYS A 76 -2.01 12.91 -16.66
N ARG A 77 -1.35 13.34 -15.58
CA ARG A 77 0.11 13.47 -15.54
C ARG A 77 0.82 12.12 -15.41
N PHE A 78 0.21 11.13 -14.75
CA PHE A 78 0.70 9.74 -14.71
C PHE A 78 0.53 9.01 -16.04
N ILE A 79 -0.58 9.23 -16.75
CA ILE A 79 -0.89 8.55 -18.01
C ILE A 79 -0.15 9.17 -19.21
N VAL A 80 -0.02 10.51 -19.23
CA VAL A 80 0.53 11.26 -20.38
C VAL A 80 2.00 11.69 -20.16
N GLY A 81 2.49 11.70 -18.91
CA GLY A 81 3.86 12.09 -18.56
C GLY A 81 4.82 10.92 -18.46
N LYS A 82 6.13 11.17 -18.66
CA LYS A 82 7.22 10.22 -18.37
C LYS A 82 7.22 9.88 -16.86
N GLY A 83 6.52 8.81 -16.48
CA GLY A 83 6.30 8.42 -15.09
C GLY A 83 7.56 8.32 -14.23
N ASP A 84 8.71 8.01 -14.86
CA ASP A 84 10.00 7.88 -14.19
C ASP A 84 10.45 9.12 -13.40
N SER A 85 10.16 10.34 -13.85
CA SER A 85 10.70 11.54 -13.17
C SER A 85 9.87 11.97 -11.95
N MET A 86 8.55 11.76 -12.00
CA MET A 86 7.64 12.10 -10.89
C MET A 86 7.73 11.07 -9.77
N PHE A 87 7.76 9.78 -10.10
CA PHE A 87 7.93 8.73 -9.12
C PHE A 87 9.25 8.89 -8.36
N LYS A 88 10.36 9.17 -9.07
CA LYS A 88 11.65 9.50 -8.44
C LYS A 88 11.56 10.73 -7.52
N GLY A 89 10.81 11.75 -7.89
CA GLY A 89 10.58 12.94 -7.06
C GLY A 89 9.83 12.61 -5.77
N ILE A 90 8.71 11.87 -5.86
CA ILE A 90 7.90 11.47 -4.71
C ILE A 90 8.70 10.54 -3.78
N LEU A 91 9.39 9.53 -4.32
CA LEU A 91 10.24 8.65 -3.52
C LEU A 91 11.38 9.41 -2.87
N GLY A 92 12.01 10.33 -3.60
CA GLY A 92 13.04 11.21 -3.05
C GLY A 92 12.53 12.02 -1.87
N SER A 93 11.33 12.59 -1.97
CA SER A 93 10.70 13.33 -0.86
C SER A 93 10.36 12.43 0.33
N ILE A 94 9.88 11.20 0.11
CA ILE A 94 9.61 10.25 1.21
C ILE A 94 10.91 9.86 1.91
N VAL A 95 11.94 9.49 1.14
CA VAL A 95 13.27 9.17 1.68
C VAL A 95 13.84 10.36 2.45
N GLN A 96 13.73 11.57 1.90
CA GLN A 96 14.15 12.79 2.57
C GLN A 96 13.38 13.01 3.87
N LEU A 97 12.05 12.82 3.91
CA LEU A 97 11.26 12.94 5.14
C LEU A 97 11.68 11.92 6.20
N ILE A 98 11.98 10.69 5.80
CA ILE A 98 12.48 9.65 6.72
C ILE A 98 13.84 10.05 7.27
N VAL A 99 14.79 10.40 6.40
CA VAL A 99 16.14 10.81 6.79
C VAL A 99 16.10 12.05 7.67
N THR A 100 15.31 13.06 7.31
CA THR A 100 15.12 14.28 8.09
C THR A 100 14.51 13.96 9.45
N ASN A 101 13.46 13.13 9.54
CA ASN A 101 12.90 12.74 10.85
C ASN A 101 13.90 11.96 11.72
N LEU A 102 14.77 11.14 11.13
CA LEU A 102 15.80 10.40 11.85
C LEU A 102 16.93 11.31 12.35
N VAL A 103 17.36 12.29 11.54
CA VAL A 103 18.41 13.26 11.88
C VAL A 103 17.90 14.35 12.83
N SER A 104 16.65 14.76 12.69
CA SER A 104 16.03 15.82 13.48
C SER A 104 15.59 15.38 14.86
N LYS A 105 15.90 14.15 15.30
CA LYS A 105 15.66 13.73 16.69
C LYS A 105 16.76 14.32 17.58
N PRO A 106 16.48 15.36 18.38
CA PRO A 106 17.46 15.83 19.34
C PRO A 106 17.62 14.76 20.42
N GLN A 107 18.88 14.39 20.69
CA GLN A 107 19.25 13.72 21.94
C GLN A 107 18.96 14.71 23.07
N ASN A 108 17.80 14.59 23.71
CA ASN A 108 17.51 15.07 25.07
C ASN A 108 16.20 14.42 25.52
N GLU A 109 16.32 13.25 26.15
CA GLU A 109 15.33 12.79 27.11
C GLU A 109 15.63 13.40 28.49
N SER A 110 14.55 13.80 29.19
CA SER A 110 14.38 14.28 30.57
C SER A 110 13.75 15.68 30.56
N SER A 111 12.59 15.94 31.16
CA SER A 111 12.03 15.43 32.42
C SER A 111 10.52 15.76 32.46
N HIS A 112 9.73 14.98 33.23
CA HIS A 112 8.73 15.41 34.25
C HIS A 112 8.05 16.79 34.05
N ASP A 113 6.74 16.99 34.19
CA ASP A 113 5.77 16.39 35.14
C ASP A 113 4.37 16.93 34.81
N ASP A 114 3.35 16.13 35.13
CA ASP A 114 2.03 16.47 35.69
C ASP A 114 1.36 17.83 35.40
N SER A 115 0.10 17.81 34.94
CA SER A 115 -1.06 17.89 35.86
C SER A 115 -2.37 18.14 35.10
N GLU A 116 -3.40 17.50 35.64
CA GLU A 116 -4.82 17.66 35.37
C GLU A 116 -5.36 19.05 35.82
N GLU A 117 -6.69 19.23 35.67
CA GLU A 117 -7.58 20.28 36.21
C GLU A 117 -7.75 21.53 35.33
N GLU A 118 -8.91 21.70 34.67
CA GLU A 118 -10.21 22.20 35.17
C GLU A 118 -10.30 23.73 35.30
N GLU A 119 -11.42 24.26 34.77
CA GLU A 119 -12.03 25.59 34.92
C GLU A 119 -11.19 26.88 34.85
N SER A 120 -11.58 27.80 33.95
CA SER A 120 -12.33 29.02 34.36
C SER A 120 -12.62 29.96 33.17
N SER A 121 -13.92 30.06 32.85
CA SER A 121 -14.74 31.27 32.70
C SER A 121 -14.19 32.60 32.13
N GLN A 122 -15.02 33.15 31.22
CA GLN A 122 -15.33 34.57 30.97
C GLN A 122 -14.24 35.47 30.36
N TYR A 123 -14.55 36.05 29.19
CA TYR A 123 -15.17 37.39 29.08
C TYR A 123 -16.08 37.46 27.85
#